data_AF-A0A9N9SQV5-F1
#
_entry.id   AF-A0A9N9SQV5-F1
#
_cell.length_a   1.000
_cell.length_b   1.000
_cell.length_c   1.000
_cell.angle_alpha   90.00
_cell.angle_beta   90.00
_cell.angle_gamma   90.00
#
_symmetry.space_group_name_H-M   'P 1'
#
loop_
_entity.id
_entity.type
_entity.pdbx_description
1 polymer ?
#
loop_
_entity_poly.entity_id
_entity_poly.type
_entity_poly.pdbx_seq_one_letter_code
_entity_poly.pdbx_strand_id
1 'polypeptide(L)'
;MFKLEQYLLFLLFLTAIATLRAAAPSTTSTTERPAISDETLDATLNDKRYLLRQLKCAIGEAPCDSVGRRLKSLAPLVLQGSCTQCTPQEQRQIRKVLGYMQVNFPKEWNKILRQYAG
;
A
#
# COMPACT_ATOMS: atom_id res chain seq x y z
N MET A 1 -50.10 -6.37 -30.09
CA MET A 1 -49.51 -7.67 -30.50
C MET A 1 -48.00 -7.59 -30.77
N PHE A 2 -47.42 -6.48 -31.27
CA PHE A 2 -45.95 -6.34 -31.51
C PHE A 2 -45.03 -6.26 -30.26
N LYS A 3 -45.56 -5.96 -29.06
CA LYS A 3 -44.75 -5.81 -27.84
C LYS A 3 -44.31 -7.15 -27.22
N LEU A 4 -44.99 -8.25 -27.52
CA LEU A 4 -44.70 -9.57 -26.94
C LEU A 4 -43.48 -10.24 -27.62
N GLU A 5 -43.38 -10.12 -28.95
CA GLU A 5 -42.23 -10.56 -29.75
C GLU A 5 -40.95 -9.78 -29.38
N GLN A 6 -41.06 -8.46 -29.18
CA GLN A 6 -39.94 -7.61 -28.73
C GLN A 6 -39.46 -8.01 -27.33
N TYR A 7 -40.37 -8.38 -26.42
CA TYR A 7 -40.02 -8.81 -25.05
C TYR A 7 -39.36 -10.20 -25.04
N LEU A 8 -39.80 -11.11 -25.92
CA LEU A 8 -39.18 -12.43 -26.10
C LEU A 8 -37.74 -12.31 -26.63
N LEU A 9 -37.51 -11.41 -27.58
CA LEU A 9 -36.17 -11.11 -28.13
C LEU A 9 -35.25 -10.44 -27.09
N PHE A 10 -35.77 -9.53 -26.25
CA PHE A 10 -35.02 -8.91 -25.16
C PHE A 10 -34.65 -9.91 -24.05
N LEU A 11 -35.54 -10.86 -23.72
CA LEU A 11 -35.27 -11.93 -22.74
C LEU A 11 -34.23 -12.93 -23.26
N LEU A 12 -34.23 -13.25 -24.56
CA LEU A 12 -33.19 -14.06 -25.20
C LEU A 12 -31.83 -13.36 -25.23
N PHE A 13 -31.79 -12.03 -25.36
CA PHE A 13 -30.55 -11.26 -25.31
C PHE A 13 -29.94 -11.20 -23.90
N LEU A 14 -30.79 -11.17 -22.85
CA LEU A 14 -30.33 -11.12 -21.45
C LEU A 14 -29.73 -12.45 -20.95
N THR A 15 -30.16 -13.60 -21.49
CA THR A 15 -29.61 -14.91 -21.10
C THR A 15 -28.28 -15.22 -21.80
N ALA A 16 -27.98 -14.60 -22.94
CA ALA A 16 -26.74 -14.80 -23.69
C ALA A 16 -25.50 -14.10 -23.08
N ILE A 17 -25.68 -13.12 -22.17
CA ILE A 17 -24.58 -12.38 -21.53
C ILE A 17 -24.09 -13.09 -20.25
N ALA A 18 -24.82 -14.10 -19.76
CA ALA A 18 -24.59 -14.72 -18.45
C ALA A 18 -23.52 -15.82 -18.42
N THR A 19 -22.81 -16.13 -19.52
CA THR A 19 -21.87 -17.27 -19.55
C THR A 19 -20.41 -16.94 -19.84
N LEU A 20 -19.99 -15.67 -19.87
CA LEU A 20 -18.56 -15.34 -19.94
C LEU A 20 -17.95 -15.26 -18.53
N ARG A 21 -17.85 -16.41 -17.87
CA ARG A 21 -17.04 -16.56 -16.66
C ARG A 21 -15.57 -16.62 -17.11
N ALA A 22 -14.96 -15.45 -17.27
CA ALA A 22 -13.51 -15.35 -17.33
C ALA A 22 -12.98 -15.82 -15.96
N ALA A 23 -12.63 -17.10 -15.85
CA ALA A 23 -11.73 -17.56 -14.81
C ALA A 23 -10.38 -16.90 -15.08
N ALA A 24 -10.22 -15.65 -14.64
CA ALA A 24 -8.90 -15.07 -14.49
C ALA A 24 -8.15 -16.04 -13.58
N PRO A 25 -7.00 -16.60 -14.00
CA PRO A 25 -6.16 -17.31 -13.07
C PRO A 25 -5.83 -16.30 -11.97
N SER A 26 -6.36 -16.53 -10.77
CA SER A 26 -5.80 -15.96 -9.56
C SER A 26 -4.44 -16.62 -9.41
N THR A 27 -3.47 -16.15 -10.19
CA THR A 27 -2.07 -16.24 -9.79
C THR A 27 -2.05 -15.56 -8.44
N THR A 28 -2.05 -16.38 -7.38
CA THR A 28 -1.46 -16.02 -6.11
C THR A 28 -0.03 -15.66 -6.45
N SER A 29 0.17 -14.42 -6.91
CA SER A 29 1.46 -13.79 -6.93
C SER A 29 1.77 -13.62 -5.45
N THR A 30 2.31 -14.67 -4.85
CA THR A 30 3.18 -14.52 -3.70
C THR A 30 4.29 -13.62 -4.22
N THR A 31 4.05 -12.31 -4.13
CA THR A 31 5.10 -11.30 -4.27
C THR A 31 5.98 -11.63 -3.09
N GLU A 32 7.00 -12.44 -3.32
CA GLU A 32 8.02 -12.74 -2.34
C GLU A 32 8.66 -11.38 -2.04
N ARG A 33 8.16 -10.70 -0.99
CA ARG A 33 8.72 -9.44 -0.55
C ARG A 33 10.09 -9.80 0.02
N PRO A 34 11.20 -9.32 -0.57
CA PRO A 34 12.51 -9.67 -0.08
C PRO A 34 12.61 -9.25 1.38
N ALA A 35 13.03 -10.19 2.23
CA ALA A 35 13.28 -9.92 3.64
C ALA A 35 14.44 -8.93 3.75
N ILE A 36 14.30 -7.93 4.63
CA ILE A 36 15.34 -6.93 4.91
C ILE A 36 16.04 -7.34 6.20
N SER A 37 17.36 -7.43 6.19
CA SER A 37 18.14 -7.70 7.40
C SER A 37 18.14 -6.47 8.33
N ASP A 38 18.35 -6.68 9.62
CA ASP A 38 18.35 -5.58 10.59
C ASP A 38 19.55 -4.64 10.37
N GLU A 39 20.68 -5.15 9.90
CA GLU A 39 21.88 -4.35 9.56
C GLU A 39 21.62 -3.45 8.36
N THR A 40 20.92 -3.97 7.34
CA THR A 40 20.55 -3.20 6.15
C THR A 40 19.56 -2.10 6.51
N LEU A 41 18.61 -2.41 7.40
CA LEU A 41 17.67 -1.45 7.94
C LEU A 41 18.41 -0.33 8.70
N ASP A 42 19.36 -0.69 9.56
CA ASP A 42 20.14 0.28 10.34
C ASP A 42 21.03 1.16 9.49
N ALA A 43 21.68 0.60 8.48
CA ALA A 43 22.44 1.37 7.51
C ALA A 43 21.55 2.41 6.81
N THR A 44 20.33 2.02 6.44
CA THR A 44 19.35 2.90 5.79
C THR A 44 18.84 4.00 6.73
N LEU A 45 18.56 3.66 7.99
CA LEU A 45 18.12 4.64 8.99
C LEU A 45 19.22 5.67 9.31
N ASN A 46 20.48 5.24 9.30
CA ASN A 46 21.62 6.11 9.54
C ASN A 46 21.92 7.06 8.36
N ASP A 47 21.46 6.76 7.14
CA ASP A 47 21.47 7.72 6.04
C ASP A 47 20.35 8.76 6.22
N LYS A 48 20.63 9.77 7.06
CA LYS A 48 19.70 10.86 7.38
C LYS A 48 19.25 11.63 6.13
N ARG A 49 20.13 11.76 5.12
CA ARG A 49 19.81 12.48 3.89
C ARG A 49 18.81 11.69 3.06
N TYR A 50 19.04 10.38 2.92
CA TYR A 50 18.10 9.49 2.25
C TYR A 50 16.76 9.44 2.98
N LEU A 51 16.77 9.23 4.29
CA LEU A 51 15.54 9.15 5.07
C LEU A 51 14.72 10.44 4.98
N LEU A 52 15.36 11.61 5.11
CA LEU A 52 14.68 12.89 4.95
C LEU A 52 13.99 13.04 3.58
N ARG A 53 14.63 12.59 2.49
CA ARG A 53 13.98 12.59 1.16
C ARG A 53 12.75 11.69 1.13
N GLN A 54 12.82 10.50 1.74
CA GLN A 54 11.68 9.58 1.81
C GLN A 54 10.53 10.17 2.64
N LEU A 55 10.84 10.83 3.77
CA LEU A 55 9.83 11.51 4.59
C LEU A 55 9.16 12.65 3.82
N LYS A 56 9.95 13.49 3.14
CA LYS A 56 9.42 14.56 2.29
C LYS A 56 8.55 14.04 1.16
N CYS A 57 8.93 12.93 0.52
CA CYS A 57 8.08 12.24 -0.45
C CYS A 57 6.74 11.79 0.17
N ALA A 58 6.78 11.20 1.36
CA ALA A 58 5.59 10.73 2.05
C ALA A 58 4.60 11.88 2.31
N ILE A 59 5.05 13.08 2.64
CA ILE A 59 4.20 14.26 2.86
C ILE A 59 3.99 15.14 1.61
N GLY A 60 4.50 14.73 0.44
CA GLY A 60 4.30 15.45 -0.82
C GLY A 60 5.21 16.68 -1.04
N GLU A 61 6.27 16.83 -0.25
CA GLU A 61 7.25 17.93 -0.35
C GLU A 61 8.43 17.62 -1.27
N ALA A 62 8.54 16.38 -1.78
CA ALA A 62 9.59 15.95 -2.70
C ALA A 62 9.09 14.83 -3.63
N PRO A 63 9.71 14.62 -4.81
CA PRO A 63 9.40 13.49 -5.66
C PRO A 63 9.76 12.17 -4.96
N CYS A 64 8.95 11.15 -5.23
CA CYS A 64 9.14 9.81 -4.67
C CYS A 64 9.91 8.92 -5.65
N ASP A 65 10.84 8.11 -5.13
CA ASP A 65 11.34 6.93 -5.82
C ASP A 65 10.42 5.72 -5.59
N SER A 66 10.82 4.53 -6.03
CA SER A 66 10.04 3.31 -5.84
C SER A 66 9.82 2.96 -4.36
N VAL A 67 10.81 3.22 -3.51
CA VAL A 67 10.74 2.94 -2.07
C VAL A 67 9.80 3.93 -1.40
N GLY A 68 9.97 5.22 -1.66
CA GLY A 68 9.12 6.28 -1.12
C GLY A 68 7.66 6.11 -1.50
N ARG A 69 7.36 5.72 -2.76
CA ARG A 69 5.98 5.40 -3.18
C ARG A 69 5.37 4.26 -2.37
N ARG A 70 6.16 3.21 -2.13
CA ARG A 70 5.73 2.06 -1.33
C ARG A 70 5.47 2.47 0.13
N LEU A 71 6.39 3.20 0.74
CA LEU A 71 6.22 3.71 2.11
C LEU A 71 4.98 4.58 2.22
N LYS A 72 4.78 5.49 1.25
CA LYS A 72 3.61 6.36 1.18
C LYS A 72 2.30 5.57 1.12
N SER A 73 2.24 4.50 0.32
CA SER A 73 1.05 3.63 0.24
C SER A 73 0.77 2.84 1.53
N LEU A 74 1.81 2.52 2.30
CA LEU A 74 1.69 1.72 3.53
C LEU A 74 1.53 2.57 4.79
N ALA A 75 1.86 3.86 4.73
CA ALA A 75 1.82 4.75 5.88
C ALA A 75 0.48 4.76 6.62
N PRO A 76 -0.70 4.85 5.96
CA PRO A 76 -1.99 4.82 6.66
C PRO A 76 -2.18 3.52 7.44
N LEU A 77 -1.89 2.38 6.81
CA LEU A 77 -2.06 1.05 7.39
C LEU A 77 -1.18 0.85 8.63
N VAL A 78 0.08 1.27 8.53
CA VAL A 78 1.07 1.16 9.60
C VAL A 78 0.72 2.05 10.79
N LEU A 79 0.28 3.28 10.53
CA LEU A 79 -0.04 4.25 11.58
C LEU A 79 -1.35 3.92 12.30
N GLN A 80 -2.31 3.30 11.62
CA GLN A 80 -3.54 2.78 12.21
C GLN A 80 -3.34 1.45 12.98
N GLY A 81 -2.08 0.97 13.10
CA GLY A 81 -1.75 -0.25 13.83
C GLY A 81 -2.24 -1.54 13.18
N SER A 82 -2.68 -1.49 11.92
CA SER A 82 -3.44 -2.55 11.28
C SER A 82 -2.65 -3.25 10.17
N CYS A 83 -1.41 -3.70 10.42
CA CYS A 83 -0.70 -4.52 9.44
C CYS A 83 -0.95 -6.02 9.63
N THR A 84 -2.10 -6.52 9.17
CA THR A 84 -2.44 -7.95 9.19
C THR A 84 -1.55 -8.80 8.28
N GLN A 85 -0.91 -8.19 7.29
CA GLN A 85 -0.05 -8.84 6.30
C GLN A 85 1.45 -8.77 6.68
N CYS A 86 1.81 -8.16 7.82
CA CYS A 86 3.21 -8.02 8.22
C CYS A 86 3.68 -9.23 9.04
N THR A 87 4.85 -9.76 8.70
CA THR A 87 5.57 -10.75 9.50
C THR A 87 5.99 -10.18 10.87
N PRO A 88 6.27 -11.03 11.88
CA PRO A 88 6.78 -10.57 13.16
C PRO A 88 8.07 -9.75 13.06
N GLN A 89 8.92 -10.06 12.08
CA GLN A 89 10.14 -9.29 11.80
C GLN A 89 9.79 -7.89 11.27
N GLU A 90 8.94 -7.78 10.25
CA GLU A 90 8.50 -6.49 9.70
C GLU A 90 7.83 -5.64 10.77
N GLN A 91 7.02 -6.22 11.66
CA GLN A 91 6.41 -5.47 12.76
C GLN A 91 7.45 -4.86 13.71
N ARG A 92 8.51 -5.60 14.06
CA ARG A 92 9.61 -5.06 14.88
C ARG A 92 10.36 -3.96 14.14
N GLN A 93 10.65 -4.17 12.86
CA GLN A 93 11.35 -3.20 12.02
C GLN A 93 10.54 -1.91 11.84
N ILE A 94 9.22 -2.02 11.62
CA ILE A 94 8.30 -0.89 11.57
C ILE A 94 8.37 -0.09 12.88
N ARG A 95 8.24 -0.75 14.04
CA ARG A 95 8.33 -0.06 15.34
C ARG A 95 9.65 0.67 15.51
N LYS A 96 10.76 0.06 15.09
CA LYS A 96 12.09 0.67 15.11
C LYS A 96 12.17 1.92 14.23
N VAL A 97 11.67 1.83 12.99
CA VAL A 97 11.62 2.98 12.05
C VAL A 97 10.75 4.11 12.63
N LEU A 98 9.58 3.80 13.17
CA LEU A 98 8.68 4.79 13.80
C LEU A 98 9.35 5.49 14.98
N GLY A 99 9.97 4.73 15.89
CA GLY A 99 10.71 5.30 17.03
C GLY A 99 11.91 6.16 16.58
N TYR A 100 12.64 5.72 15.55
CA TYR A 100 13.76 6.49 15.00
C TYR A 100 13.29 7.84 14.41
N MET A 101 12.19 7.85 13.65
CA MET A 101 11.62 9.08 13.07
C MET A 101 11.14 10.06 14.15
N GLN A 102 10.50 9.55 15.20
CA GLN A 102 10.02 10.39 16.32
C GLN A 102 11.16 11.17 16.98
N VAL A 103 12.31 10.52 17.19
CA VAL A 103 13.46 11.12 17.87
C VAL A 103 14.28 12.00 16.93
N ASN A 104 14.54 11.55 15.70
CA ASN A 104 15.50 12.20 14.80
C ASN A 104 14.85 13.19 13.83
N PHE A 105 13.56 13.04 13.51
CA PHE A 105 12.82 13.84 12.53
C PHE A 105 11.45 14.29 13.07
N PRO A 106 11.40 14.95 14.24
CA PRO A 106 10.13 15.27 14.90
C PRO A 106 9.25 16.21 14.07
N LYS A 107 9.85 17.07 13.22
CA LYS A 107 9.10 18.00 12.37
C LYS A 107 8.34 17.25 11.27
N GLU A 108 9.04 16.40 10.54
CA GLU A 108 8.47 15.57 9.47
C GLU A 108 7.49 14.53 10.04
N TRP A 109 7.84 13.93 11.18
CA TRP A 109 6.97 12.99 11.89
C TRP A 109 5.60 13.60 12.22
N ASN A 110 5.57 14.82 12.76
CA ASN A 110 4.31 15.51 13.05
C ASN A 110 3.48 15.79 11.79
N LYS A 111 4.12 16.09 10.65
CA LYS A 111 3.42 16.26 9.37
C LYS A 111 2.84 14.94 8.88
N ILE A 112 3.58 13.84 9.01
CA ILE A 112 3.10 12.49 8.69
C ILE A 112 1.85 12.14 9.50
N LEU A 113 1.87 12.39 10.82
CA LEU A 113 0.70 12.15 11.67
C LEU A 113 -0.52 12.95 11.20
N ARG A 114 -0.36 14.24 10.90
CA ARG A 114 -1.45 15.08 10.38
C ARG A 114 -1.99 14.58 9.04
N GLN A 115 -1.13 14.00 8.21
CA GLN A 115 -1.49 13.52 6.88
C GLN A 115 -2.21 12.16 6.91
N TYR A 116 -1.87 11.27 7.85
CA TYR A 116 -2.22 9.85 7.77
C TYR A 116 -2.87 9.26 9.02
N ALA A 117 -2.77 9.90 10.19
CA ALA A 117 -3.33 9.38 11.44
C ALA A 117 -4.73 9.94 11.77
N GLY A 118 -5.37 10.61 10.80
CA GLY A 118 -6.75 11.11 10.88
C GLY A 118 -7.79 10.09 10.46
#